data_AF-A0A8J6NI59-F1
#
_entry.id   AF-A0A8J6NI59-F1
#
_cell.length_a   1.000
_cell.length_b   1.000
_cell.length_c   1.000
_cell.angle_alpha   90.00
_cell.angle_beta   90.00
_cell.angle_gamma   90.00
#
_symmetry.space_group_name_H-M   'P 1'
#
loop_
_entity.id
_entity.type
_entity.pdbx_description
1 polymer ?
#
loop_
_entity_poly.entity_id
_entity_poly.type
_entity_poly.pdbx_seq_one_letter_code
_entity_poly.pdbx_strand_id
1 'polypeptide(L)' 'MSDEVTAELKDQIFEFFKKKGKMMTYRDIAKGLGIDKKIAKKALIELVNAEILEFTSFGGATFIKIPDA' A
#
# COMPACT_ATOMS: atom_id res chain seq x y z
N MET A 1 15.80 3.85 13.63
CA MET A 1 14.58 3.71 14.45
C MET A 1 13.65 4.81 13.97
N SER A 2 12.73 4.55 13.05
CA SER A 2 11.58 3.65 13.22
C SER A 2 11.27 2.89 11.92
N ASP A 3 11.71 1.62 11.86
CA ASP A 3 11.35 0.65 10.80
C ASP A 3 10.01 -0.07 11.11
N GLU A 4 9.12 0.63 11.80
CA GLU A 4 7.95 0.04 12.44
C GLU A 4 6.69 0.36 11.62
N VAL A 5 5.95 -0.69 11.29
CA VAL A 5 4.62 -0.54 10.67
C VAL A 5 3.64 -0.24 11.80
N THR A 6 3.21 1.01 11.91
CA THR A 6 2.22 1.42 12.92
C THR A 6 0.81 1.38 12.34
N ALA A 7 -0.20 1.46 13.22
CA ALA A 7 -1.59 1.58 12.79
C ALA A 7 -1.82 2.87 11.98
N GLU A 8 -1.23 3.99 12.41
CA GLU A 8 -1.35 5.28 11.74
C GLU A 8 -0.76 5.24 10.32
N LEU A 9 0.37 4.52 10.13
CA LEU A 9 0.96 4.35 8.80
C LEU A 9 0.03 3.56 7.88
N LYS A 10 -0.60 2.51 8.39
CA LYS A 10 -1.56 1.69 7.63
C LYS A 10 -2.78 2.53 7.22
N ASP A 11 -3.29 3.34 8.13
CA ASP A 11 -4.39 4.27 7.84
C ASP A 11 -3.99 5.30 6.78
N GLN A 12 -2.79 5.88 6.87
CA GLN A 12 -2.27 6.80 5.86
C GLN A 12 -2.16 6.17 4.48
N ILE A 13 -1.70 4.92 4.39
CA ILE A 13 -1.63 4.17 3.13
C ILE A 13 -3.03 3.95 2.57
N PHE A 14 -3.98 3.51 3.40
CA PHE A 14 -5.34 3.27 2.96
C PHE A 14 -6.05 4.54 2.46
N GLU A 15 -5.91 5.64 3.20
CA GLU A 15 -6.43 6.95 2.78
C GLU A 15 -5.76 7.46 1.50
N PHE A 16 -4.48 7.16 1.29
CA PHE A 16 -3.79 7.47 0.05
C PHE A 16 -4.41 6.73 -1.15
N PHE A 17 -4.78 5.45 -0.99
CA PHE A 17 -5.51 4.71 -2.02
C PHE A 17 -6.87 5.33 -2.34
N LYS A 18 -7.67 5.63 -1.31
CA LYS A 18 -8.99 6.28 -1.50
C LYS A 18 -8.87 7.60 -2.25
N LYS A 19 -7.90 8.45 -1.88
CA LYS A 19 -7.68 9.76 -2.53
C LYS A 19 -7.23 9.63 -3.99
N LYS A 20 -6.43 8.61 -4.32
CA LYS A 20 -5.92 8.41 -5.68
C LYS A 20 -6.92 7.73 -6.61
N GLY A 21 -7.80 6.88 -6.07
CA GLY A 21 -8.87 6.22 -6.82
C GLY A 21 -8.37 5.30 -7.95
N LYS A 22 -7.15 4.77 -7.82
CA LYS A 22 -6.54 3.88 -8.82
C LYS A 22 -5.58 2.89 -8.18
N MET A 23 -5.32 1.78 -8.87
CA MET A 23 -4.29 0.83 -8.49
C MET A 23 -2.89 1.45 -8.57
N MET A 24 -2.00 1.07 -7.66
CA MET A 24 -0.66 1.66 -7.53
C MET A 24 0.37 0.60 -7.21
N THR A 25 1.64 0.83 -7.56
CA THR A 25 2.73 -0.05 -7.13
C THR A 25 3.23 0.35 -5.74
N TYR A 26 3.92 -0.57 -5.05
CA TYR A 26 4.58 -0.24 -3.77
C TYR A 26 5.58 0.92 -3.89
N ARG A 27 6.15 1.14 -5.08
CA ARG A 27 7.09 2.24 -5.35
C ARG A 27 6.36 3.58 -5.42
N ASP A 28 5.18 3.61 -6.03
CA ASP A 28 4.37 4.82 -6.12
C ASP A 28 3.90 5.26 -4.73
N ILE A 29 3.53 4.31 -3.88
CA ILE A 29 3.09 4.56 -2.50
C ILE A 29 4.24 5.07 -1.64
N ALA A 30 5.40 4.41 -1.70
CA ALA A 30 6.60 4.85 -0.99
C ALA A 30 6.99 6.28 -1.39
N LYS A 31 6.98 6.59 -2.69
CA LYS A 31 7.26 7.94 -3.20
C LYS A 31 6.19 8.95 -2.80
N GLY A 32 4.91 8.57 -2.86
CA GLY A 32 3.78 9.44 -2.57
C GLY A 32 3.66 9.84 -1.10
N LEU A 33 4.09 8.96 -0.20
CA LEU A 33 4.07 9.19 1.25
C LEU A 33 5.44 9.60 1.82
N GLY A 34 6.50 9.60 1.00
CA GLY A 34 7.85 9.93 1.46
C GLY A 34 8.45 8.92 2.44
N ILE A 35 8.03 7.65 2.35
CA ILE A 35 8.46 6.56 3.25
C ILE A 35 9.43 5.61 2.55
N ASP A 36 10.18 4.84 3.34
CA ASP A 36 11.07 3.82 2.81
C ASP A 36 10.31 2.70 2.08
N LYS A 37 10.90 2.16 1.01
CA LYS A 37 10.29 1.09 0.20
C LYS A 37 10.07 -0.20 0.98
N LYS A 38 10.97 -0.55 1.92
CA LYS A 38 10.83 -1.73 2.78
C LYS A 38 9.66 -1.54 3.74
N ILE A 39 9.55 -0.36 4.35
CA ILE A 39 8.44 -0.01 5.24
C ILE A 39 7.10 -0.08 4.47
N ALA A 40 7.02 0.57 3.31
CA ALA A 40 5.84 0.51 2.46
C ALA A 40 5.47 -0.94 2.10
N LYS A 41 6.44 -1.75 1.70
CA LYS A 41 6.20 -3.16 1.36
C LYS A 41 5.66 -3.96 2.56
N LYS A 42 6.24 -3.80 3.75
CA LYS A 42 5.77 -4.48 4.97
C LYS A 42 4.32 -4.08 5.29
N ALA A 43 4.02 -2.79 5.31
CA ALA A 43 2.69 -2.28 5.60
C ALA A 43 1.64 -2.76 4.58
N LEU A 44 2.00 -2.81 3.29
CA LEU A 44 1.10 -3.34 2.25
C LEU A 44 0.84 -4.83 2.43
N ILE A 45 1.83 -5.63 2.81
CA ILE A 45 1.64 -7.05 3.11
C ILE A 45 0.67 -7.22 4.29
N GLU A 46 0.81 -6.44 5.37
CA GLU A 46 -0.12 -6.49 6.49
C GLU A 46 -1.55 -6.12 6.09
N LEU A 47 -1.72 -5.06 5.30
CA LEU A 47 -3.03 -4.63 4.82
C LEU A 47 -3.67 -5.65 3.89
N VAL A 48 -2.87 -6.34 3.06
CA VAL A 48 -3.37 -7.43 2.20
C VAL A 48 -3.74 -8.67 3.02
N ASN A 49 -2.92 -9.05 4.01
CA ASN A 49 -3.24 -10.15 4.90
C ASN A 49 -4.49 -9.88 5.75
N ALA A 50 -4.79 -8.60 6.01
CA ALA A 50 -6.02 -8.16 6.67
C ALA A 50 -7.22 -7.99 5.71
N GLU A 51 -7.07 -8.37 4.43
CA GLU A 51 -8.09 -8.25 3.39
C GLU A 51 -8.58 -6.82 3.13
N ILE A 52 -7.81 -5.80 3.56
CA ILE A 52 -8.11 -4.37 3.34
C ILE A 52 -7.63 -3.92 1.95
N LEU A 53 -6.54 -4.51 1.47
CA LEU A 53 -5.95 -4.29 0.14
C LEU A 53 -5.79 -5.62 -0.59
N GLU A 54 -5.63 -5.58 -1.91
CA GLU A 54 -5.38 -6.76 -2.73
C GLU A 54 -4.18 -6.54 -3.66
N PHE A 55 -3.33 -7.55 -3.81
CA PHE A 55 -2.36 -7.59 -4.89
C PHE A 55 -3.03 -8.04 -6.18
N THR A 56 -2.88 -7.26 -7.25
CA THR A 56 -3.36 -7.62 -8.58
C THR A 56 -2.22 -7.53 -9.58
N SER A 57 -2.26 -8.35 -10.63
CA SER A 57 -1.26 -8.34 -11.69
C SER A 57 -1.87 -7.79 -12.97
N PHE A 58 -1.23 -6.78 -13.55
CA PHE A 58 -1.65 -6.18 -14.80
C PHE A 58 -0.43 -5.91 -15.68
N GLY A 59 -0.45 -6.37 -16.93
CA GLY A 59 0.64 -6.14 -17.89
C GLY A 59 2.02 -6.66 -17.43
N GLY A 60 2.06 -7.73 -16.62
CA GLY A 60 3.30 -8.29 -16.08
C GLY A 60 3.88 -7.55 -14.86
N ALA A 61 3.17 -6.55 -14.34
CA ALA A 61 3.55 -5.83 -13.12
C ALA A 61 2.54 -6.09 -11.98
N THR A 62 3.03 -6.05 -10.75
CA THR A 62 2.20 -6.16 -9.53
C THR A 62 1.76 -4.78 -9.07
N PHE A 63 0.45 -4.62 -8.95
CA PHE A 63 -0.22 -3.46 -8.39
C PHE A 63 -0.94 -3.86 -7.10
N ILE A 64 -1.30 -2.84 -6.34
CA ILE A 64 -2.13 -2.93 -5.16
C ILE A 64 -3.41 -2.15 -5.45
N LYS A 65 -4.56 -2.68 -5.06
CA LYS A 65 -5.87 -2.01 -5.13
C LYS A 65 -6.63 -2.20 -3.81
N ILE A 66 -7.69 -1.42 -3.64
CA ILE A 66 -8.74 -1.76 -2.68
C ILE A 66 -9.54 -2.91 -3.33
N PRO A 67 -9.85 -4.02 -2.61
CA PRO A 67 -10.72 -5.07 -3.12
C PRO A 67 -12.04 -4.46 -3.61
N ASP A 68 -12.69 -5.10 -4.58
CA ASP A 68 -13.92 -4.56 -5.13
C ASP A 68 -14.92 -4.32 -3.99
N ALA A 69 -15.32 -3.05 -3.81
CA ALA A 69 -16.33 -2.65 -2.83
C ALA A 69 -17.74 -2.95 -3.31
#